data_AF-A0A9E1V047-F1
#
_entry.id   AF-A0A9E1V047-F1
#
_cell.length_a   1.000
_cell.length_b   1.000
_cell.length_c   1.000
_cell.angle_alpha   90.00
_cell.angle_beta   90.00
_cell.angle_gamma   90.00
#
_symmetry.space_group_name_H-M   'P 1'
#
loop_
_entity.id
_entity.type
_entity.pdbx_description
1 polymer ?
#
loop_
_entity_poly.entity_id
_entity_poly.type
_entity_poly.pdbx_seq_one_letter_code
_entity_poly.pdbx_strand_id
1 'polypeptide(L)'
;MSKPRRQRVLDALAHTLPDAIPVDFGSTAVTGMHVRAVAILRAHFGLEPRPVKVCEPYQMLGEIEDDLLDAIGIDTVGLVGPSTIFGFRNQGWKPFTAPWQQELLVPAAFETTLDSNGDLLIFPQGDRVAPPSGRMPVGGYFFDTIVRQPPIDDDSLDPKDNLEEFAILDADALAWYRLEANRLRGCGRAVVGGVPGTGFGDIALVPAPFLKHPKGIRDVAEWYMSTATRQGYLHAVFEEQCRIALRNLALVNDVVGDVIDVLFFCGTDFGTQTSQFCSTATFEELYAPYYRVLN
;
A
#
# COMPACT_ATOMS: atom_id res chain seq x y z
N MET A 1 -2.91 -28.64 22.51
CA MET A 1 -3.75 -27.46 22.85
C MET A 1 -3.54 -26.42 21.76
N SER A 2 -4.58 -25.70 21.33
CA SER A 2 -4.44 -24.62 20.34
C SER A 2 -3.55 -23.52 20.90
N LYS A 3 -2.57 -23.06 20.12
CA LYS A 3 -1.68 -21.94 20.48
C LYS A 3 -2.40 -20.61 20.23
N PRO A 4 -2.05 -19.54 20.97
CA PRO A 4 -2.51 -18.19 20.63
C PRO A 4 -2.15 -17.81 19.19
N ARG A 5 -3.05 -17.10 18.50
CA ARG A 5 -2.91 -16.70 17.10
C ARG A 5 -1.56 -16.02 16.81
N ARG A 6 -1.19 -15.02 17.63
CA ARG A 6 0.13 -14.38 17.55
C ARG A 6 1.29 -15.37 17.66
N GLN A 7 1.24 -16.32 18.61
CA GLN A 7 2.32 -17.30 18.80
C GLN A 7 2.47 -18.23 17.59
N ARG A 8 1.36 -18.58 16.92
CA ARG A 8 1.40 -19.37 15.68
C ARG A 8 2.24 -18.71 14.60
N VAL A 9 2.07 -17.40 14.41
CA VAL A 9 2.86 -16.60 13.47
C VAL A 9 4.33 -16.56 13.90
N LEU A 10 4.59 -16.25 15.18
CA LEU A 10 5.96 -16.16 15.70
C LEU A 10 6.73 -17.48 15.60
N ASP A 11 6.07 -18.62 15.87
CA ASP A 11 6.69 -19.94 15.72
C ASP A 11 7.09 -20.20 14.26
N ALA A 12 6.20 -19.89 13.31
CA ALA A 12 6.47 -20.07 11.89
C ALA A 12 7.66 -19.21 11.41
N LEU A 13 7.71 -17.94 11.83
CA LEU A 13 8.83 -17.04 11.53
C LEU A 13 10.15 -17.52 12.15
N ALA A 14 10.09 -18.14 13.33
CA ALA A 14 11.24 -18.73 14.01
C ALA A 14 11.59 -20.15 13.50
N HIS A 15 11.01 -20.59 12.37
CA HIS A 15 11.18 -21.95 11.83
C HIS A 15 10.88 -23.08 12.83
N THR A 16 9.96 -22.82 13.77
CA THR A 16 9.46 -23.79 14.74
C THR A 16 8.07 -24.25 14.30
N LEU A 17 7.77 -25.56 14.39
CA LEU A 17 6.49 -26.10 13.93
C LEU A 17 5.29 -25.46 14.68
N PRO A 18 4.42 -24.69 14.00
CA PRO A 18 3.23 -24.13 14.60
C PRO A 18 2.14 -25.22 14.78
N ASP A 19 1.08 -24.90 15.52
CA ASP A 19 -0.07 -25.80 15.72
C ASP A 19 -1.02 -25.85 14.50
N ALA A 20 -0.94 -24.86 13.61
CA ALA A 20 -1.62 -24.80 12.32
C ALA A 20 -0.87 -23.84 11.36
N ILE A 21 -1.28 -23.79 10.10
CA ILE A 21 -0.75 -22.84 9.12
C ILE A 21 -1.20 -21.42 9.52
N PRO A 22 -0.28 -20.45 9.71
CA PRO A 22 -0.66 -19.05 9.95
C PRO A 22 -1.36 -18.46 8.72
N VAL A 23 -2.41 -17.67 8.93
CA VAL A 23 -3.18 -17.04 7.84
C VAL A 23 -3.23 -15.52 7.99
N ASP A 24 -2.94 -14.82 6.91
CA ASP A 24 -3.09 -13.37 6.79
C ASP A 24 -4.05 -13.00 5.65
N PHE A 25 -5.08 -12.22 5.99
CA PHE A 25 -5.90 -11.48 5.05
C PHE A 25 -6.24 -10.12 5.67
N GLY A 26 -5.93 -9.05 4.94
CA GLY A 26 -6.30 -7.68 5.30
C GLY A 26 -5.31 -6.92 6.18
N SER A 27 -4.12 -7.47 6.47
CA SER A 27 -3.11 -6.72 7.24
C SER A 27 -2.31 -5.72 6.40
N THR A 28 -2.25 -5.92 5.07
CA THR A 28 -1.53 -5.04 4.13
C THR A 28 -2.34 -4.84 2.84
N ALA A 29 -1.89 -3.92 1.97
CA ALA A 29 -2.46 -3.76 0.63
C ALA A 29 -2.25 -5.00 -0.27
N VAL A 30 -1.20 -5.80 -0.03
CA VAL A 30 -0.91 -7.01 -0.83
C VAL A 30 -1.58 -8.28 -0.31
N THR A 31 -2.15 -8.23 0.91
CA THR A 31 -2.92 -9.34 1.50
C THR A 31 -4.40 -9.01 1.67
N GLY A 32 -4.87 -7.92 1.07
CA GLY A 32 -6.25 -7.46 1.16
C GLY A 32 -7.24 -8.30 0.35
N MET A 33 -8.52 -7.94 0.49
CA MET A 33 -9.61 -8.62 -0.19
C MET A 33 -10.57 -7.60 -0.80
N HIS A 34 -10.91 -7.77 -2.08
CA HIS A 34 -11.85 -6.88 -2.76
C HIS A 34 -13.20 -6.82 -2.02
N VAL A 35 -13.83 -5.64 -1.96
CA VAL A 35 -15.06 -5.36 -1.20
C VAL A 35 -16.23 -6.32 -1.48
N ARG A 36 -16.31 -6.87 -2.70
CA ARG A 36 -17.31 -7.88 -3.06
C ARG A 36 -17.09 -9.21 -2.33
N ALA A 37 -15.84 -9.66 -2.27
CA ALA A 37 -15.49 -10.91 -1.60
C ALA A 37 -15.68 -10.77 -0.09
N VAL A 38 -15.34 -9.61 0.49
CA VAL A 38 -15.65 -9.30 1.90
C VAL A 38 -17.15 -9.42 2.17
N ALA A 39 -18.01 -8.78 1.37
CA ALA A 39 -19.46 -8.87 1.54
C ALA A 39 -20.00 -10.30 1.42
N ILE A 40 -19.49 -11.09 0.46
CA ILE A 40 -19.87 -12.50 0.28
C ILE A 40 -19.46 -13.34 1.49
N LEU A 41 -18.25 -13.13 2.03
CA LEU A 41 -17.80 -13.87 3.21
C LEU A 41 -18.60 -13.49 4.45
N ARG A 42 -18.89 -12.20 4.67
CA ARG A 42 -19.77 -11.77 5.77
C ARG A 42 -21.12 -12.49 5.72
N ALA A 43 -21.73 -12.57 4.54
CA ALA A 43 -22.99 -13.30 4.34
C ALA A 43 -22.83 -14.81 4.58
N HIS A 44 -21.74 -15.41 4.11
CA HIS A 44 -21.45 -16.84 4.31
C HIS A 44 -21.37 -17.23 5.79
N PHE A 45 -20.71 -16.39 6.61
CA PHE A 45 -20.58 -16.61 8.06
C PHE A 45 -21.78 -16.11 8.87
N GLY A 46 -22.83 -15.58 8.23
CA GLY A 46 -24.01 -15.05 8.91
C GLY A 46 -23.74 -13.83 9.78
N LEU A 47 -22.71 -13.04 9.44
CA LEU A 47 -22.37 -11.79 10.14
C LEU A 47 -23.37 -10.68 9.77
N GLU A 48 -23.40 -9.62 10.58
CA GLU A 48 -24.28 -8.48 10.36
C GLU A 48 -24.12 -7.92 8.93
N PRO A 49 -25.21 -7.78 8.15
CA PRO A 49 -25.18 -7.18 6.84
C PRO A 49 -25.04 -5.67 6.94
N ARG A 50 -23.89 -5.14 6.48
CA ARG A 50 -23.59 -3.71 6.43
C ARG A 50 -22.71 -3.38 5.23
N PRO A 51 -22.76 -2.14 4.69
CA PRO A 51 -21.86 -1.70 3.64
C PRO A 51 -20.39 -1.87 4.02
N VAL A 52 -19.60 -2.46 3.14
CA VAL A 52 -18.16 -2.66 3.35
C VAL A 52 -17.46 -1.31 3.18
N LYS A 53 -16.55 -1.00 4.10
CA LYS A 53 -15.67 0.16 4.01
C LYS A 53 -14.52 -0.12 3.04
N VAL A 54 -14.31 0.74 2.06
CA VAL A 54 -13.17 0.68 1.14
C VAL A 54 -11.95 1.25 1.85
N CYS A 55 -11.08 0.38 2.35
CA CYS A 55 -9.88 0.81 3.09
C CYS A 55 -8.69 1.11 2.18
N GLU A 56 -8.63 0.47 1.00
CA GLU A 56 -7.63 0.70 -0.03
C GLU A 56 -8.36 0.93 -1.36
N PRO A 57 -8.46 2.19 -1.82
CA PRO A 57 -9.20 2.54 -3.03
C PRO A 57 -8.67 1.96 -4.35
N TYR A 58 -7.36 1.78 -4.51
CA TYR A 58 -6.75 1.41 -5.79
C TYR A 58 -7.28 0.08 -6.30
N GLN A 59 -7.21 -0.92 -5.44
CA GLN A 59 -7.65 -2.29 -5.68
C GLN A 59 -9.06 -2.52 -5.12
N MET A 60 -9.75 -1.48 -4.64
CA MET A 60 -11.07 -1.55 -4.02
C MET A 60 -11.13 -2.61 -2.90
N LEU A 61 -10.12 -2.62 -2.02
CA LEU A 61 -10.04 -3.55 -0.89
C LEU A 61 -10.96 -3.11 0.24
N GLY A 62 -11.62 -4.09 0.83
CA GLY A 62 -12.55 -3.91 1.94
C GLY A 62 -11.86 -4.07 3.29
N GLU A 63 -12.25 -3.25 4.25
CA GLU A 63 -11.86 -3.45 5.66
C GLU A 63 -12.38 -4.81 6.14
N ILE A 64 -11.47 -5.64 6.64
CA ILE A 64 -11.80 -6.94 7.24
C ILE A 64 -11.92 -6.71 8.75
N GLU A 65 -13.16 -6.48 9.20
CA GLU A 65 -13.46 -6.17 10.60
C GLU A 65 -13.24 -7.38 11.53
N ASP A 66 -13.08 -7.12 12.84
CA ASP A 66 -12.72 -8.12 13.85
C ASP A 66 -13.64 -9.35 13.85
N ASP A 67 -14.95 -9.15 13.63
CA ASP A 67 -15.93 -10.24 13.55
C ASP A 67 -15.65 -11.20 12.38
N LEU A 68 -15.24 -10.67 11.24
CA LEU A 68 -14.85 -11.45 10.07
C LEU A 68 -13.46 -12.06 10.24
N LEU A 69 -12.49 -11.33 10.80
CA LEU A 69 -11.17 -11.86 11.14
C LEU A 69 -11.27 -13.06 12.10
N ASP A 70 -12.20 -13.00 13.06
CA ASP A 70 -12.48 -14.08 13.99
C ASP A 70 -13.09 -15.28 13.27
N ALA A 71 -14.14 -15.05 12.46
CA ALA A 71 -14.90 -16.07 11.75
C ALA A 71 -14.05 -16.88 10.75
N ILE A 72 -13.14 -16.22 10.03
CA ILE A 72 -12.26 -16.89 9.04
C ILE A 72 -10.93 -17.39 9.63
N GLY A 73 -10.64 -17.08 10.90
CA GLY A 73 -9.46 -17.58 11.59
C GLY A 73 -8.15 -16.85 11.28
N ILE A 74 -8.17 -15.54 10.98
CA ILE A 74 -6.96 -14.73 10.69
C ILE A 74 -6.07 -14.54 11.91
N ASP A 75 -4.77 -14.75 11.73
CA ASP A 75 -3.79 -14.69 12.80
C ASP A 75 -3.08 -13.33 12.93
N THR A 76 -3.32 -12.43 11.99
CA THR A 76 -2.64 -11.14 11.81
C THR A 76 -3.58 -9.94 11.82
N VAL A 77 -3.03 -8.76 12.06
CA VAL A 77 -3.72 -7.47 11.92
C VAL A 77 -2.75 -6.40 11.43
N GLY A 78 -3.22 -5.48 10.61
CA GLY A 78 -2.40 -4.42 10.01
C GLY A 78 -2.20 -3.22 10.93
N LEU A 79 -0.99 -2.67 10.93
CA LEU A 79 -0.66 -1.36 11.50
C LEU A 79 -0.04 -0.52 10.37
N VAL A 80 -0.89 0.23 9.67
CA VAL A 80 -0.52 0.98 8.46
C VAL A 80 -0.77 2.47 8.61
N GLY A 81 -0.14 3.26 7.73
CA GLY A 81 -0.32 4.70 7.68
C GLY A 81 -1.77 5.11 7.40
N PRO A 82 -2.16 6.35 7.72
CA PRO A 82 -3.55 6.80 7.64
C PRO A 82 -4.02 7.18 6.23
N SER A 83 -3.10 7.25 5.26
CA SER A 83 -3.35 7.79 3.92
C SER A 83 -3.46 6.67 2.89
N THR A 84 -4.31 6.88 1.89
CA THR A 84 -4.50 5.99 0.73
C THR A 84 -3.42 6.24 -0.33
N ILE A 85 -3.34 5.36 -1.33
CA ILE A 85 -2.45 5.54 -2.49
C ILE A 85 -2.76 6.82 -3.28
N PHE A 86 -3.97 7.36 -3.16
CA PHE A 86 -4.37 8.61 -3.81
C PHE A 86 -4.08 9.83 -2.92
N GLY A 87 -3.41 9.68 -1.78
CA GLY A 87 -2.88 10.78 -0.98
C GLY A 87 -3.89 11.45 -0.05
N PHE A 88 -5.10 10.89 0.11
CA PHE A 88 -6.07 11.36 1.10
C PHE A 88 -6.18 10.40 2.29
N ARG A 89 -6.63 10.90 3.44
CA ARG A 89 -6.79 10.10 4.66
C ARG A 89 -8.00 9.18 4.59
N ASN A 90 -7.87 7.98 5.15
CA ASN A 90 -8.91 6.96 5.24
C ASN A 90 -9.87 7.25 6.42
N GLN A 91 -10.66 8.32 6.32
CA GLN A 91 -11.53 8.82 7.39
C GLN A 91 -12.81 9.47 6.87
N GLY A 92 -13.76 9.75 7.78
CA GLY A 92 -14.98 10.50 7.44
C GLY A 92 -15.90 9.78 6.46
N TRP A 93 -16.07 8.48 6.67
CA TRP A 93 -16.82 7.57 5.79
C TRP A 93 -18.14 8.16 5.25
N LYS A 94 -18.33 8.09 3.92
CA LYS A 94 -19.56 8.49 3.22
C LYS A 94 -20.10 7.33 2.37
N PRO A 95 -21.43 7.22 2.18
CA PRO A 95 -22.02 6.26 1.26
C PRO A 95 -21.53 6.45 -0.17
N PHE A 96 -21.34 5.34 -0.89
CA PHE A 96 -20.98 5.33 -2.31
C PHE A 96 -21.51 4.07 -2.98
N THR A 97 -22.17 4.24 -4.14
CA THR A 97 -22.61 3.13 -4.98
C THR A 97 -21.53 2.86 -6.03
N ALA A 98 -20.89 1.69 -5.95
CA ALA A 98 -19.87 1.29 -6.92
C ALA A 98 -20.49 1.03 -8.32
N PRO A 99 -19.68 1.07 -9.41
CA PRO A 99 -20.17 0.80 -10.76
C PRO A 99 -20.93 -0.53 -10.91
N TRP A 100 -20.53 -1.56 -10.15
CA TRP A 100 -21.21 -2.86 -10.09
C TRP A 100 -22.41 -2.92 -9.12
N GLN A 101 -22.98 -1.77 -8.73
CA GLN A 101 -24.19 -1.63 -7.91
C GLN A 101 -24.06 -2.14 -6.46
N GLN A 102 -22.84 -2.18 -5.92
CA GLN A 102 -22.64 -2.45 -4.49
C GLN A 102 -22.66 -1.14 -3.70
N GLU A 103 -23.45 -1.12 -2.62
CA GLU A 103 -23.40 -0.07 -1.61
C GLU A 103 -22.16 -0.24 -0.72
N LEU A 104 -21.34 0.81 -0.66
CA LEU A 104 -20.07 0.85 0.05
C LEU A 104 -19.99 2.09 0.95
N LEU A 105 -19.00 2.08 1.85
CA LEU A 105 -18.53 3.26 2.54
C LEU A 105 -17.13 3.61 2.03
N VAL A 106 -16.94 4.83 1.57
CA VAL A 106 -15.64 5.34 1.09
C VAL A 106 -15.18 6.52 1.96
N PRO A 107 -13.88 6.84 2.01
CA PRO A 107 -13.41 8.02 2.72
C PRO A 107 -14.08 9.31 2.24
N ALA A 108 -14.18 10.31 3.13
CA ALA A 108 -14.79 11.61 2.80
C ALA A 108 -14.20 12.22 1.52
N ALA A 109 -12.88 12.14 1.40
CA ALA A 109 -12.08 12.67 0.30
C ALA A 109 -11.96 11.72 -0.91
N PHE A 110 -12.71 10.61 -0.93
CA PHE A 110 -12.91 9.81 -2.13
C PHE A 110 -13.78 10.60 -3.11
N GLU A 111 -13.13 11.49 -3.84
CA GLU A 111 -13.74 12.35 -4.85
C GLU A 111 -13.59 11.70 -6.22
N THR A 112 -14.71 11.53 -6.92
CA THR A 112 -14.75 10.88 -8.24
C THR A 112 -15.67 11.58 -9.22
N THR A 113 -15.43 11.36 -10.51
CA THR A 113 -16.30 11.82 -11.61
C THR A 113 -16.33 10.79 -12.72
N LEU A 114 -17.39 10.79 -13.52
CA LEU A 114 -17.39 10.05 -14.79
C LEU A 114 -16.78 10.91 -15.90
N ASP A 115 -15.97 10.30 -16.75
CA ASP A 115 -15.51 10.92 -17.99
C ASP A 115 -16.54 10.75 -19.14
N SER A 116 -16.18 11.18 -20.35
CA SER A 116 -17.05 11.05 -21.52
C SER A 116 -17.29 9.60 -21.98
N ASN A 117 -16.42 8.67 -21.60
CA ASN A 117 -16.55 7.25 -21.90
C ASN A 117 -17.32 6.50 -20.80
N GLY A 118 -17.61 7.16 -19.68
CA GLY A 118 -18.22 6.58 -18.50
C GLY A 118 -17.21 5.94 -17.53
N ASP A 119 -15.91 6.13 -17.76
CA ASP A 119 -14.88 5.66 -16.84
C ASP A 119 -14.92 6.49 -15.55
N LEU A 120 -14.77 5.83 -14.40
CA LEU A 120 -14.74 6.50 -13.11
C LEU A 120 -13.33 7.03 -12.83
N LEU A 121 -13.20 8.34 -12.76
CA LEU A 121 -11.96 9.04 -12.44
C LEU A 121 -11.89 9.35 -10.95
N ILE A 122 -10.70 9.25 -10.35
CA ILE A 122 -10.42 9.62 -8.96
C ILE A 122 -9.28 10.64 -8.89
N PHE A 123 -9.36 11.55 -7.92
CA PHE A 123 -8.49 12.72 -7.83
C PHE A 123 -7.47 12.62 -6.70
N PRO A 124 -6.22 13.08 -6.92
CA PRO A 124 -5.18 13.06 -5.90
C PRO A 124 -5.59 13.95 -4.73
N GLN A 125 -5.43 13.46 -3.51
CA GLN A 125 -5.71 14.15 -2.26
C GLN A 125 -7.18 14.60 -2.11
N GLY A 126 -8.09 14.05 -2.93
CA GLY A 126 -9.47 14.52 -3.03
C GLY A 126 -9.61 15.90 -3.72
N ASP A 127 -8.56 16.38 -4.38
CA ASP A 127 -8.54 17.70 -5.02
C ASP A 127 -9.01 17.63 -6.49
N ARG A 128 -10.26 18.05 -6.72
CA ARG A 128 -10.87 18.10 -8.06
C ARG A 128 -10.36 19.22 -8.96
N VAL A 129 -9.50 20.11 -8.45
CA VAL A 129 -8.80 21.12 -9.27
C VAL A 129 -7.59 20.49 -9.97
N ALA A 130 -6.96 19.50 -9.35
CA ALA A 130 -5.87 18.74 -9.96
C ALA A 130 -6.40 17.79 -11.06
N PRO A 131 -5.59 17.42 -12.06
CA PRO A 131 -5.96 16.38 -13.00
C PRO A 131 -6.15 15.03 -12.26
N PRO A 132 -7.09 14.18 -12.71
CA PRO A 132 -7.34 12.88 -12.09
C PRO A 132 -6.07 12.03 -12.07
N SER A 133 -5.89 11.25 -11.00
CA SER A 133 -4.74 10.37 -10.77
C SER A 133 -5.03 8.92 -11.05
N GLY A 134 -6.30 8.52 -11.04
CA GLY A 134 -6.69 7.14 -11.28
C GLY A 134 -7.93 7.05 -12.14
N ARG A 135 -8.08 5.92 -12.81
CA ARG A 135 -9.22 5.60 -13.68
C ARG A 135 -9.65 4.16 -13.48
N MET A 136 -10.93 3.95 -13.24
CA MET A 136 -11.57 2.63 -13.31
C MET A 136 -12.39 2.60 -14.60
N PRO A 137 -12.00 1.79 -15.60
CA PRO A 137 -12.75 1.66 -16.84
C PRO A 137 -14.18 1.18 -16.63
N VAL A 138 -15.09 1.49 -17.56
CA VAL A 138 -16.44 0.90 -17.56
C VAL A 138 -16.37 -0.64 -17.49
N GLY A 139 -17.09 -1.22 -16.53
CA GLY A 139 -17.06 -2.67 -16.27
C GLY A 139 -15.84 -3.16 -15.48
N GLY A 140 -14.92 -2.26 -15.12
CA GLY A 140 -13.80 -2.52 -14.24
C GLY A 140 -14.21 -2.63 -12.76
N TYR A 141 -13.29 -3.19 -11.97
CA TYR A 141 -13.43 -3.36 -10.52
C TYR A 141 -12.28 -2.70 -9.73
N PHE A 142 -11.29 -2.16 -10.44
CA PHE A 142 -10.05 -1.62 -9.89
C PHE A 142 -9.71 -0.31 -10.60
N PHE A 143 -8.98 0.56 -9.93
CA PHE A 143 -8.40 1.74 -10.56
C PHE A 143 -7.01 1.40 -11.12
N ASP A 144 -6.75 1.91 -12.32
CA ASP A 144 -5.40 2.06 -12.86
C ASP A 144 -4.90 3.47 -12.59
N THR A 145 -3.59 3.63 -12.40
CA THR A 145 -3.01 4.98 -12.33
C THR A 145 -3.00 5.65 -13.70
N ILE A 146 -3.37 6.93 -13.74
CA ILE A 146 -3.18 7.78 -14.91
C ILE A 146 -1.75 8.35 -14.84
N VAL A 147 -0.89 7.93 -15.77
CA VAL A 147 0.46 8.52 -15.92
C VAL A 147 0.33 9.98 -16.33
N ARG A 148 0.94 10.87 -15.56
CA ARG A 148 0.91 12.34 -15.77
C ARG A 148 2.30 12.93 -16.00
N GLN A 149 3.25 12.06 -16.38
CA GLN A 149 4.60 12.45 -16.73
C GLN A 149 4.60 13.30 -18.01
N PRO A 150 5.25 14.47 -18.06
CA PRO A 150 5.60 15.11 -19.32
C PRO A 150 6.68 14.29 -20.07
N PRO A 151 6.95 14.60 -21.35
CA PRO A 151 8.10 14.05 -22.05
C PRO A 151 9.41 14.26 -21.27
N ILE A 152 10.27 13.26 -21.27
CA ILE A 152 11.59 13.34 -20.62
C ILE A 152 12.56 14.13 -21.48
N ASP A 153 13.34 14.97 -20.81
CA ASP A 153 14.55 15.59 -21.34
C ASP A 153 15.73 15.11 -20.49
N ASP A 154 16.52 14.18 -21.06
CA ASP A 154 17.63 13.49 -20.38
C ASP A 154 18.67 14.46 -19.81
N ASP A 155 18.89 15.62 -20.45
CA ASP A 155 19.87 16.62 -20.01
C ASP A 155 19.41 17.40 -18.76
N SER A 156 18.13 17.28 -18.40
CA SER A 156 17.50 18.03 -17.30
C SER A 156 16.95 17.17 -16.17
N LEU A 157 17.09 15.83 -16.26
CA LEU A 157 16.60 14.91 -15.24
C LEU A 157 17.31 15.13 -13.89
N ASP A 158 16.53 15.46 -12.85
CA ASP A 158 17.00 15.54 -11.46
C ASP A 158 16.41 14.38 -10.63
N PRO A 159 17.24 13.53 -9.99
CA PRO A 159 16.76 12.51 -9.04
C PRO A 159 15.82 13.06 -7.96
N LYS A 160 15.96 14.33 -7.57
CA LYS A 160 15.10 14.99 -6.57
C LYS A 160 13.65 15.09 -6.98
N ASP A 161 13.35 15.10 -8.28
CA ASP A 161 11.98 15.13 -8.76
C ASP A 161 11.25 13.81 -8.47
N ASN A 162 11.98 12.69 -8.45
CA ASN A 162 11.45 11.39 -8.03
C ASN A 162 11.37 11.22 -6.51
N LEU A 163 11.74 12.24 -5.74
CA LEU A 163 11.76 12.20 -4.28
C LEU A 163 10.63 13.01 -3.61
N GLU A 164 9.77 13.67 -4.40
CA GLU A 164 8.70 14.55 -3.91
C GLU A 164 7.76 13.87 -2.89
N GLU A 165 7.59 12.56 -2.97
CA GLU A 165 6.72 11.78 -2.08
C GLU A 165 7.39 11.25 -0.81
N PHE A 166 8.72 11.19 -0.77
CA PHE A 166 9.45 10.65 0.37
C PHE A 166 9.71 11.78 1.37
N ALA A 167 8.76 11.97 2.28
CA ALA A 167 8.88 12.93 3.37
C ALA A 167 9.22 12.23 4.70
N ILE A 168 9.89 12.96 5.59
CA ILE A 168 9.97 12.55 6.99
C ILE A 168 8.57 12.64 7.60
N LEU A 169 8.16 11.59 8.29
CA LEU A 169 6.85 11.55 8.97
C LEU A 169 6.73 12.70 9.96
N ASP A 170 5.63 13.44 9.85
CA ASP A 170 5.31 14.55 10.74
C ASP A 170 4.70 14.07 12.07
N ALA A 171 4.45 15.03 12.97
CA ALA A 171 3.90 14.74 14.28
C ALA A 171 2.51 14.09 14.23
N ASP A 172 1.68 14.44 13.24
CA ASP A 172 0.33 13.92 13.09
C ASP A 172 0.35 12.46 12.62
N ALA A 173 1.25 12.13 11.68
CA ALA A 173 1.49 10.76 11.26
C ALA A 173 2.03 9.89 12.41
N LEU A 174 3.00 10.39 13.19
CA LEU A 174 3.53 9.66 14.35
C LEU A 174 2.49 9.50 15.47
N ALA A 175 1.62 10.49 15.67
CA ALA A 175 0.50 10.38 16.61
C ALA A 175 -0.49 9.29 16.19
N TRP A 176 -0.77 9.15 14.89
CA TRP A 176 -1.57 8.06 14.34
C TRP A 176 -0.94 6.69 14.63
N TYR A 177 0.35 6.52 14.30
CA TYR A 177 1.08 5.28 14.58
C TYR A 177 1.04 4.90 16.06
N ARG A 178 1.23 5.88 16.97
CA ARG A 178 1.13 5.67 18.42
C ARG A 178 -0.27 5.25 18.85
N LEU A 179 -1.30 5.93 18.36
CA LEU A 179 -2.69 5.62 18.68
C LEU A 179 -3.04 4.19 18.27
N GLU A 180 -2.67 3.81 17.04
CA GLU A 180 -3.01 2.51 16.51
C GLU A 180 -2.20 1.38 17.16
N ALA A 181 -0.92 1.62 17.44
CA ALA A 181 -0.11 0.69 18.24
C ALA A 181 -0.74 0.42 19.63
N ASN A 182 -1.26 1.46 20.29
CA ASN A 182 -1.93 1.31 21.58
C ASN A 182 -3.24 0.52 21.48
N ARG A 183 -4.00 0.70 20.39
CA ARG A 183 -5.22 -0.08 20.13
C ARG A 183 -4.92 -1.55 19.88
N LEU A 184 -3.84 -1.84 19.16
CA LEU A 184 -3.45 -3.19 18.76
C LEU A 184 -2.66 -3.94 19.86
N ARG A 185 -2.13 -3.22 20.85
CA ARG A 185 -1.36 -3.83 21.94
C ARG A 185 -2.22 -4.85 22.69
N GLY A 186 -1.82 -6.12 22.61
CA GLY A 186 -2.54 -7.22 23.27
C GLY A 186 -3.81 -7.69 22.55
N CYS A 187 -4.01 -7.33 21.28
CA CYS A 187 -5.19 -7.77 20.49
C CYS A 187 -5.24 -9.29 20.22
N GLY A 188 -4.17 -10.02 20.54
CA GLY A 188 -4.08 -11.48 20.40
C GLY A 188 -3.64 -11.98 19.02
N ARG A 189 -3.54 -11.08 18.03
CA ARG A 189 -3.03 -11.33 16.68
C ARG A 189 -1.60 -10.81 16.54
N ALA A 190 -0.85 -11.33 15.56
CA ALA A 190 0.43 -10.77 15.19
C ALA A 190 0.22 -9.45 14.42
N VAL A 191 0.98 -8.41 14.76
CA VAL A 191 0.84 -7.11 14.09
C VAL A 191 1.79 -7.04 12.90
N VAL A 192 1.23 -6.84 11.72
CA VAL A 192 1.97 -6.58 10.48
C VAL A 192 2.04 -5.07 10.26
N GLY A 193 3.21 -4.50 10.48
CA GLY A 193 3.47 -3.07 10.33
C GLY A 193 3.82 -2.69 8.89
N GLY A 194 3.40 -1.50 8.47
CA GLY A 194 3.85 -0.87 7.22
C GLY A 194 4.34 0.55 7.47
N VAL A 195 5.54 0.86 7.00
CA VAL A 195 6.13 2.21 7.06
C VAL A 195 6.35 2.70 5.62
N PRO A 196 5.88 3.90 5.25
CA PRO A 196 5.98 4.38 3.88
C PRO A 196 7.43 4.60 3.46
N GLY A 197 7.69 4.44 2.16
CA GLY A 197 8.99 4.74 1.55
C GLY A 197 10.01 3.59 1.55
N THR A 198 9.64 2.40 2.02
CA THR A 198 10.54 1.23 2.09
C THR A 198 10.57 0.37 0.82
N GLY A 199 9.63 0.59 -0.12
CA GLY A 199 9.58 -0.09 -1.42
C GLY A 199 10.29 0.71 -2.51
N PHE A 200 11.37 0.19 -3.07
CA PHE A 200 12.16 0.86 -4.10
C PHE A 200 11.62 0.52 -5.49
N GLY A 201 11.20 1.55 -6.24
CA GLY A 201 10.73 1.38 -7.63
C GLY A 201 9.47 0.54 -7.80
N ASP A 202 8.61 0.49 -6.78
CA ASP A 202 7.31 -0.17 -6.84
C ASP A 202 6.43 0.47 -7.93
N ILE A 203 6.01 -0.32 -8.90
CA ILE A 203 5.38 0.20 -10.12
C ILE A 203 3.97 0.75 -9.88
N ALA A 204 3.30 0.36 -8.79
CA ALA A 204 2.06 0.98 -8.37
C ALA A 204 2.29 2.39 -7.78
N LEU A 205 3.49 2.66 -7.26
CA LEU A 205 3.86 3.92 -6.60
C LEU A 205 4.63 4.86 -7.52
N VAL A 206 5.43 4.35 -8.46
CA VAL A 206 6.26 5.14 -9.39
C VAL A 206 5.47 6.25 -10.08
N PRO A 207 4.26 6.00 -10.63
CA PRO A 207 3.44 7.04 -11.25
C PRO A 207 2.94 8.14 -10.29
N ALA A 208 3.13 7.96 -8.98
CA ALA A 208 2.77 8.87 -7.90
C ALA A 208 1.32 9.37 -7.95
N PRO A 209 0.33 8.46 -7.87
CA PRO A 209 -1.09 8.84 -7.89
C PRO A 209 -1.49 9.72 -6.69
N PHE A 210 -0.70 9.75 -5.62
CA PHE A 210 -0.89 10.62 -4.44
C PHE A 210 -0.44 12.07 -4.65
N LEU A 211 0.34 12.37 -5.70
CA LEU A 211 0.76 13.75 -6.02
C LEU A 211 -0.20 14.40 -7.02
N LYS A 212 -0.35 15.73 -6.92
CA LYS A 212 -1.17 16.51 -7.85
C LYS A 212 -0.49 16.68 -9.22
N HIS A 213 0.83 16.92 -9.20
CA HIS A 213 1.65 17.17 -10.39
C HIS A 213 3.02 16.50 -10.21
N PRO A 214 3.10 15.16 -10.32
CA PRO A 214 4.35 14.44 -10.07
C PRO A 214 5.41 14.77 -11.12
N LYS A 215 6.67 14.94 -10.68
CA LYS A 215 7.82 15.18 -11.56
C LYS A 215 8.78 14.00 -11.62
N GLY A 216 9.72 14.01 -12.57
CA GLY A 216 10.68 12.93 -12.76
C GLY A 216 10.10 11.77 -13.56
N ILE A 217 10.70 10.59 -13.42
CA ILE A 217 10.29 9.38 -14.11
C ILE A 217 9.11 8.73 -13.40
N ARG A 218 7.93 8.81 -14.02
CA ARG A 218 6.62 8.40 -13.50
C ARG A 218 5.90 7.44 -14.45
N ASP A 219 6.33 7.33 -15.70
CA ASP A 219 5.81 6.32 -16.63
C ASP A 219 6.42 4.95 -16.31
N VAL A 220 5.57 3.92 -16.33
CA VAL A 220 5.95 2.54 -15.99
C VAL A 220 6.97 1.95 -16.96
N ALA A 221 6.76 2.14 -18.27
CA ALA A 221 7.67 1.63 -19.27
C ALA A 221 9.01 2.38 -19.20
N GLU A 222 8.96 3.69 -19.02
CA GLU A 222 10.15 4.54 -18.86
C GLU A 222 10.96 4.19 -17.62
N TRP A 223 10.29 3.89 -16.50
CA TRP A 223 10.94 3.41 -15.28
C TRP A 223 11.72 2.12 -15.53
N TYR A 224 11.08 1.12 -16.17
CA TYR A 224 11.75 -0.13 -16.50
C TYR A 224 12.90 0.06 -17.48
N MET A 225 12.76 0.90 -18.51
CA MET A 225 13.88 1.24 -19.39
C MET A 225 15.05 1.86 -18.61
N SER A 226 14.74 2.74 -17.65
CA SER A 226 15.73 3.40 -16.80
C SER A 226 16.50 2.43 -15.89
N THR A 227 15.93 1.27 -15.53
CA THR A 227 16.67 0.22 -14.80
C THR A 227 17.85 -0.35 -15.59
N ALA A 228 17.82 -0.22 -16.92
CA ALA A 228 18.89 -0.65 -17.82
C ALA A 228 19.75 0.52 -18.33
N THR A 229 19.16 1.70 -18.55
CA THR A 229 19.84 2.83 -19.23
C THR A 229 20.29 3.94 -18.30
N ARG A 230 19.69 4.07 -17.10
CA ARG A 230 19.89 5.20 -16.16
C ARG A 230 20.13 4.76 -14.72
N GLN A 231 20.91 3.70 -14.50
CA GLN A 231 21.14 3.19 -13.13
C GLN A 231 21.77 4.21 -12.19
N GLY A 232 22.64 5.11 -12.67
CA GLY A 232 23.19 6.19 -11.84
C GLY A 232 22.12 7.14 -11.29
N TYR A 233 21.09 7.45 -12.11
CA TYR A 233 19.93 8.23 -11.67
C TYR A 233 19.14 7.47 -10.60
N LEU A 234 18.81 6.21 -10.85
CA LEU A 234 18.02 5.40 -9.93
C LEU A 234 18.75 5.14 -8.60
N HIS A 235 20.07 4.95 -8.63
CA HIS A 235 20.87 4.88 -7.42
C HIS A 235 20.78 6.14 -6.58
N ALA A 236 20.83 7.32 -7.19
CA ALA A 236 20.67 8.59 -6.48
C ALA A 236 19.27 8.73 -5.85
N VAL A 237 18.22 8.28 -6.54
CA VAL A 237 16.85 8.22 -5.97
C VAL A 237 16.80 7.24 -4.79
N PHE A 238 17.27 6.00 -4.98
CA PHE A 238 17.17 4.95 -3.97
C PHE A 238 18.04 5.22 -2.73
N GLU A 239 19.20 5.86 -2.90
CA GLU A 239 20.06 6.25 -1.76
C GLU A 239 19.33 7.22 -0.84
N GLU A 240 18.75 8.27 -1.40
CA GLU A 240 18.05 9.29 -0.61
C GLU A 240 16.70 8.78 -0.08
N GLN A 241 15.96 8.00 -0.87
CA GLN A 241 14.78 7.28 -0.41
C GLN A 241 15.12 6.36 0.78
N CYS A 242 16.20 5.58 0.68
CA CYS A 242 16.65 4.67 1.74
C CYS A 242 17.01 5.43 3.01
N ARG A 243 17.73 6.55 2.89
CA ARG A 243 18.08 7.43 4.02
C ARG A 243 16.84 7.95 4.74
N ILE A 244 15.81 8.35 3.99
CA ILE A 244 14.53 8.83 4.52
C ILE A 244 13.75 7.68 5.17
N ALA A 245 13.70 6.53 4.51
CA ALA A 245 13.03 5.32 5.01
C ALA A 245 13.60 4.86 6.35
N LEU A 246 14.94 4.78 6.50
CA LEU A 246 15.60 4.44 7.76
C LEU A 246 15.23 5.40 8.89
N ARG A 247 15.17 6.71 8.60
CA ARG A 247 14.77 7.70 9.59
C ARG A 247 13.31 7.53 10.00
N ASN A 248 12.41 7.27 9.05
CA ASN A 248 11.01 7.01 9.34
C ASN A 248 10.80 5.72 10.12
N LEU A 249 11.54 4.65 9.80
CA LEU A 249 11.54 3.40 10.56
C LEU A 249 11.95 3.62 12.02
N ALA A 250 13.02 4.39 12.26
CA ALA A 250 13.44 4.74 13.61
C ALA A 250 12.35 5.55 14.36
N LEU A 251 11.77 6.57 13.72
CA LEU A 251 10.70 7.38 14.31
C LEU A 251 9.44 6.57 14.64
N VAL A 252 9.04 5.64 13.76
CA VAL A 252 7.90 4.75 14.01
C VAL A 252 8.23 3.79 15.15
N ASN A 253 9.43 3.21 15.17
CA ASN A 253 9.87 2.34 16.26
C ASN A 253 9.84 3.06 17.62
N ASP A 254 10.26 4.33 17.69
CA ASP A 254 10.23 5.12 18.92
C ASP A 254 8.81 5.31 19.49
N VAL A 255 7.78 5.31 18.65
CA VAL A 255 6.39 5.53 19.09
C VAL A 255 5.55 4.25 19.18
N VAL A 256 5.92 3.20 18.44
CA VAL A 256 5.20 1.91 18.39
C VAL A 256 5.84 0.87 19.33
N GLY A 257 7.16 0.89 19.47
CA GLY A 257 7.92 -0.07 20.26
C GLY A 257 7.80 -1.50 19.74
N ASP A 258 7.62 -2.45 20.67
CA ASP A 258 7.59 -3.90 20.43
C ASP A 258 6.25 -4.44 19.88
N VAL A 259 5.36 -3.56 19.42
CA VAL A 259 4.02 -3.96 18.95
C VAL A 259 4.07 -4.66 17.60
N ILE A 260 4.99 -4.27 16.69
CA ILE A 260 5.10 -4.85 15.36
C ILE A 260 5.85 -6.20 15.44
N ASP A 261 5.21 -7.26 14.96
CA ASP A 261 5.78 -8.61 14.89
C ASP A 261 6.40 -8.90 13.50
N VAL A 262 5.80 -8.34 12.45
CA VAL A 262 6.22 -8.48 11.05
C VAL A 262 6.24 -7.11 10.41
N LEU A 263 7.31 -6.76 9.69
CA LEU A 263 7.37 -5.52 8.93
C LEU A 263 7.21 -5.84 7.43
N PHE A 264 6.16 -5.29 6.83
CA PHE A 264 6.00 -5.30 5.37
C PHE A 264 6.90 -4.23 4.75
N PHE A 265 8.00 -4.67 4.15
CA PHE A 265 9.00 -3.77 3.55
C PHE A 265 8.63 -3.28 2.16
N CYS A 266 8.11 -4.14 1.28
CA CYS A 266 8.12 -3.84 -0.13
C CYS A 266 7.07 -4.64 -0.92
N GLY A 267 6.38 -3.95 -1.83
CA GLY A 267 5.50 -4.53 -2.85
C GLY A 267 6.08 -4.49 -4.28
N THR A 268 7.34 -4.08 -4.46
CA THR A 268 7.97 -3.96 -5.79
C THR A 268 7.99 -5.30 -6.49
N ASP A 269 7.36 -5.35 -7.66
CA ASP A 269 7.39 -6.53 -8.52
C ASP A 269 8.74 -6.69 -9.23
N PHE A 270 9.35 -7.87 -9.09
CA PHE A 270 10.58 -8.24 -9.82
C PHE A 270 10.33 -9.28 -10.91
N GLY A 271 9.09 -9.72 -11.10
CA GLY A 271 8.73 -10.72 -12.08
C GLY A 271 7.31 -10.58 -12.61
N THR A 272 7.09 -11.23 -13.74
CA THR A 272 5.79 -11.45 -14.36
C THR A 272 5.30 -12.86 -14.03
N GLN A 273 4.15 -13.22 -14.58
CA GLN A 273 3.62 -14.58 -14.47
C GLN A 273 4.59 -15.67 -14.99
N THR A 274 5.49 -15.34 -15.91
CA THR A 274 6.34 -16.32 -16.61
C THR A 274 7.82 -15.96 -16.72
N SER A 275 8.25 -14.79 -16.24
CA SER A 275 9.64 -14.32 -16.35
C SER A 275 9.99 -13.28 -15.29
N GLN A 276 11.23 -12.80 -15.29
CA GLN A 276 11.70 -11.66 -14.47
C GLN A 276 11.54 -10.33 -15.23
N PHE A 277 11.34 -9.22 -14.52
CA PHE A 277 11.35 -7.88 -15.11
C PHE A 277 12.78 -7.37 -15.38
N CYS A 278 13.74 -7.81 -14.58
CA CYS A 278 15.15 -7.47 -14.75
C CYS A 278 16.02 -8.71 -14.54
N SER A 279 17.27 -8.64 -14.98
CA SER A 279 18.23 -9.73 -14.74
C SER A 279 18.59 -9.83 -13.26
N THR A 280 19.06 -10.99 -12.81
CA THR A 280 19.58 -11.16 -11.45
C THR A 280 20.72 -10.19 -11.15
N ALA A 281 21.60 -9.92 -12.11
CA ALA A 281 22.67 -8.92 -11.98
C ALA A 281 22.10 -7.52 -11.74
N THR A 282 21.07 -7.12 -12.50
CA THR A 282 20.39 -5.83 -12.28
C THR A 282 19.77 -5.76 -10.89
N PHE A 283 19.13 -6.83 -10.40
CA PHE A 283 18.61 -6.86 -9.04
C PHE A 283 19.73 -6.71 -7.99
N GLU A 284 20.82 -7.47 -8.14
CA GLU A 284 21.95 -7.47 -7.20
C GLU A 284 22.69 -6.13 -7.14
N GLU A 285 22.80 -5.44 -8.27
CA GLU A 285 23.49 -4.15 -8.40
C GLU A 285 22.58 -2.99 -8.00
N LEU A 286 21.35 -2.94 -8.52
CA LEU A 286 20.47 -1.77 -8.39
C LEU A 286 19.59 -1.80 -7.14
N TYR A 287 19.01 -2.95 -6.78
CA TYR A 287 17.97 -3.03 -5.75
C TYR A 287 18.47 -3.63 -4.42
N ALA A 288 19.18 -4.75 -4.49
CA ALA A 288 19.63 -5.51 -3.34
C ALA A 288 20.46 -4.70 -2.32
N PRO A 289 21.33 -3.73 -2.70
CA PRO A 289 22.09 -2.96 -1.72
C PRO A 289 21.18 -2.22 -0.72
N TYR A 290 20.06 -1.68 -1.18
CA TYR A 290 19.16 -0.90 -0.34
C TYR A 290 18.30 -1.80 0.57
N TYR A 291 17.85 -2.96 0.08
CA TYR A 291 17.15 -3.93 0.93
C TYR A 291 18.05 -4.50 2.03
N ARG A 292 19.34 -4.75 1.75
CA ARG A 292 20.31 -5.20 2.76
C ARG A 292 20.55 -4.18 3.87
N VAL A 293 20.35 -2.89 3.59
CA VAL A 293 20.47 -1.83 4.60
C VAL A 293 19.20 -1.75 5.46
N LEU A 294 18.03 -2.02 4.88
CA LEU A 294 16.75 -1.97 5.60
C LEU A 294 16.52 -3.20 6.50
N ASN A 295 17.03 -4.37 6.13
CA ASN A 295 16.81 -5.65 6.82
C ASN A 295 17.97 -6.03 7.75
#